data_AF-U1GUU3-F1
#
_entry.id   AF-U1GUU3-F1
#
_cell.length_a   1.000
_cell.length_b   1.000
_cell.length_c   1.000
_cell.angle_alpha   90.00
_cell.angle_beta   90.00
_cell.angle_gamma   90.00
#
_symmetry.space_group_name_H-M   'P 1'
#
loop_
_entity.id
_entity.type
_entity.pdbx_description
1 polymer ?
#
loop_
_entity_poly.entity_id
_entity_poly.type
_entity_poly.pdbx_seq_one_letter_code
_entity_poly.pdbx_strand_id
1 'polypeptide(L)'
;MYYPDAADSNPVFIHITVRNTGTDTLRFKLADDRMFSIDFNAYTIKNERLSQTETLIRKRTTNQTVYFREIALEAGEEYSFVENLKEYLTVANPSVYYVDLAFYPELYRFRDERIVSNRLTLEVRPSPSAASSSAIPVEAGTVRILQPEAIPPDQVVERTIVARQKSLWDQYFLYMDVEAMLERTPVQKRRYRAASADERERMIDAYKSDLMQSRIDGDIVAVPERFQIEKTVYSQTEGSVLVIEWFNNRTYYEKKSYTYRLRRREGVWQIYDYTVVNLGTE
;
A
#
# COMPACT_ATOMS: atom_id res chain seq x y z
N MET A 1 -7.95 7.74 -16.96
CA MET A 1 -6.68 8.22 -16.37
C MET A 1 -7.03 9.35 -15.43
N TYR A 2 -6.65 9.26 -14.16
CA TYR A 2 -7.12 10.18 -13.11
C TYR A 2 -5.99 11.08 -12.62
N TYR A 3 -6.31 12.33 -12.34
CA TYR A 3 -5.39 13.38 -11.90
C TYR A 3 -5.93 14.07 -10.63
N PRO A 4 -5.15 14.85 -9.88
CA PRO A 4 -5.63 15.60 -8.72
C PRO A 4 -6.60 16.75 -9.03
N ASP A 5 -6.83 17.07 -10.32
CA ASP A 5 -7.63 18.22 -10.73
C ASP A 5 -9.08 18.17 -10.22
N ALA A 6 -9.78 19.31 -10.22
CA ALA A 6 -11.14 19.44 -9.68
C ALA A 6 -12.13 18.44 -10.31
N ALA A 7 -13.17 18.08 -9.56
CA ALA A 7 -14.20 17.11 -9.93
C ALA A 7 -14.79 17.35 -11.33
N ASP A 8 -14.94 18.62 -11.72
CA ASP A 8 -15.50 19.03 -13.03
C ASP A 8 -14.54 18.80 -14.20
N SER A 9 -13.23 18.85 -13.94
CA SER A 9 -12.19 18.75 -14.98
C SER A 9 -11.68 17.32 -15.17
N ASN A 10 -11.72 16.50 -14.13
CA ASN A 10 -11.30 15.11 -14.17
C ASN A 10 -12.13 14.26 -13.19
N PRO A 11 -13.39 13.92 -13.50
CA PRO A 11 -14.22 13.14 -12.60
C PRO A 11 -13.68 11.73 -12.42
N VAL A 12 -13.92 11.15 -11.23
CA VAL A 12 -13.61 9.75 -10.92
C VAL A 12 -14.93 9.04 -10.66
N PHE A 13 -15.52 8.49 -11.72
CA PHE A 13 -16.78 7.79 -11.64
C PHE A 13 -16.60 6.38 -11.07
N ILE A 14 -17.31 6.09 -9.99
CA ILE A 14 -17.36 4.78 -9.34
C ILE A 14 -18.72 4.17 -9.60
N HIS A 15 -18.72 2.98 -10.19
CA HIS A 15 -19.93 2.17 -10.36
C HIS A 15 -20.19 1.37 -9.08
N ILE A 16 -21.38 1.57 -8.51
CA ILE A 16 -21.79 0.99 -7.23
C ILE A 16 -22.97 0.06 -7.51
N THR A 17 -22.88 -1.17 -7.02
CA THR A 17 -23.95 -2.17 -7.14
C THR A 17 -24.32 -2.68 -5.75
N VAL A 18 -25.61 -2.58 -5.42
CA VAL A 18 -26.21 -3.21 -4.24
C VAL A 18 -26.95 -4.44 -4.73
N ARG A 19 -26.58 -5.63 -4.25
CA ARG A 19 -27.15 -6.90 -4.70
C ARG A 19 -27.76 -7.66 -3.53
N ASN A 20 -28.98 -8.15 -3.70
CA ASN A 20 -29.60 -9.06 -2.76
C ASN A 20 -29.15 -10.50 -3.04
N THR A 21 -28.28 -11.05 -2.20
CA THR A 21 -27.81 -12.44 -2.28
C THR A 21 -28.64 -13.40 -1.42
N GLY A 22 -29.60 -12.89 -0.64
CA GLY A 22 -30.48 -13.66 0.22
C GLY A 22 -31.78 -14.09 -0.47
N THR A 23 -32.68 -14.66 0.31
CA THR A 23 -34.00 -15.13 -0.14
C THR A 23 -35.14 -14.16 0.17
N ASP A 24 -34.94 -13.27 1.15
CA ASP A 24 -35.97 -12.32 1.59
C ASP A 24 -35.86 -11.00 0.81
N THR A 25 -36.99 -10.34 0.58
CA THR A 25 -37.03 -9.01 -0.03
C THR A 25 -36.34 -8.00 0.89
N LEU A 26 -35.30 -7.34 0.39
CA LEU A 26 -34.60 -6.27 1.12
C LEU A 26 -35.17 -4.92 0.75
N ARG A 27 -35.30 -4.03 1.73
CA ARG A 27 -35.76 -2.64 1.52
C ARG A 27 -34.74 -1.68 2.05
N PHE A 28 -34.50 -0.61 1.32
CA PHE A 28 -33.62 0.48 1.75
C PHE A 28 -34.08 1.83 1.20
N LYS A 29 -33.68 2.90 1.88
CA LYS A 29 -33.90 4.28 1.48
C LYS A 29 -32.71 4.78 0.69
N LEU A 30 -33.00 5.37 -0.46
CA LEU A 30 -32.00 6.01 -1.30
C LEU A 30 -32.37 7.49 -1.46
N ALA A 31 -31.60 8.37 -0.82
CA ALA A 31 -31.79 9.81 -0.87
C ALA A 31 -31.55 10.34 -2.29
N ASP A 32 -32.28 11.36 -2.71
CA ASP A 32 -32.09 11.99 -4.02
C ASP A 32 -30.66 12.55 -4.15
N ASP A 33 -30.17 13.17 -3.08
CA ASP A 33 -28.75 13.45 -2.89
C ASP A 33 -28.07 12.24 -2.22
N ARG A 34 -27.31 11.48 -3.01
CA ARG A 34 -26.63 10.26 -2.54
C ARG A 34 -25.61 10.50 -1.44
N MET A 35 -25.20 11.75 -1.20
CA MET A 35 -24.35 12.10 -0.05
C MET A 35 -25.00 11.75 1.30
N PHE A 36 -26.30 11.52 1.34
CA PHE A 36 -27.01 11.02 2.52
C PHE A 36 -27.26 9.50 2.52
N SER A 37 -26.88 8.78 1.47
CA SER A 37 -27.03 7.31 1.39
C SER A 37 -25.70 6.58 1.32
N ILE A 38 -24.63 7.25 0.88
CA ILE A 38 -23.29 6.67 0.81
C ILE A 38 -22.23 7.63 1.36
N ASP A 39 -21.10 7.06 1.76
CA ASP A 39 -19.87 7.78 2.04
C ASP A 39 -18.69 6.99 1.51
N PHE A 40 -17.66 7.67 1.03
CA PHE A 40 -16.43 7.03 0.60
C PHE A 40 -15.36 7.21 1.67
N ASN A 41 -14.60 6.15 1.95
CA ASN A 41 -13.34 6.28 2.66
C ASN A 41 -12.23 5.87 1.72
N ALA A 42 -11.27 6.77 1.54
CA ALA A 42 -10.04 6.46 0.83
C ALA A 42 -8.85 6.59 1.78
N TYR A 43 -7.91 5.68 1.62
CA TYR A 43 -6.67 5.63 2.37
C TYR A 43 -5.48 5.60 1.40
N THR A 44 -4.41 6.30 1.75
CA THR A 44 -3.13 6.19 1.05
C THR A 44 -2.46 4.85 1.38
N ILE A 45 -1.39 4.51 0.67
CA ILE A 45 -0.50 3.39 1.02
C ILE A 45 0.11 3.49 2.43
N LYS A 46 0.15 4.69 3.02
CA LYS A 46 0.59 4.94 4.40
C LYS A 46 -0.54 4.83 5.42
N ASN A 47 -1.73 4.39 4.98
CA ASN A 47 -2.97 4.34 5.75
C ASN A 47 -3.44 5.72 6.25
N GLU A 48 -3.05 6.79 5.56
CA GLU A 48 -3.56 8.14 5.84
C GLU A 48 -4.91 8.30 5.17
N ARG A 49 -5.94 8.69 5.93
CA ARG A 49 -7.30 8.89 5.43
C ARG A 49 -7.38 10.19 4.65
N LEU A 50 -8.07 10.16 3.50
CA LEU A 50 -8.35 11.35 2.71
C LEU A 50 -9.36 12.24 3.44
N SER A 51 -9.18 13.55 3.34
CA SER A 51 -10.13 14.53 3.83
C SER A 51 -11.40 14.52 2.99
N GLN A 52 -12.54 14.66 3.66
CA GLN A 52 -13.82 14.88 3.01
C GLN A 52 -13.86 16.27 2.37
N THR A 53 -14.64 16.44 1.32
CA THR A 53 -14.86 17.75 0.71
C THR A 53 -15.65 18.67 1.64
N GLU A 54 -15.39 19.97 1.58
CA GLU A 54 -16.17 20.96 2.33
C GLU A 54 -17.65 20.92 1.97
N THR A 55 -17.96 20.65 0.69
CA THR A 55 -19.34 20.50 0.20
C THR A 55 -20.07 19.38 0.93
N LEU A 56 -19.44 18.21 1.09
CA LEU A 56 -20.02 17.07 1.81
C LEU A 56 -20.26 17.42 3.28
N ILE A 57 -19.25 18.02 3.94
CA ILE A 57 -19.35 18.43 5.35
C ILE A 57 -20.49 19.43 5.53
N ARG A 58 -20.56 20.46 4.68
CA ARG A 58 -21.59 21.51 4.74
C ARG A 58 -22.99 20.93 4.53
N LYS A 59 -23.17 20.08 3.51
CA LYS A 59 -24.48 19.45 3.24
C LYS A 59 -24.96 18.61 4.41
N ARG A 60 -24.07 17.83 5.05
CA ARG A 60 -24.44 16.96 6.18
C ARG A 60 -24.62 17.68 7.51
N THR A 61 -24.02 18.86 7.68
CA THR A 61 -24.12 19.66 8.92
C THR A 61 -25.24 20.69 8.86
N THR A 62 -25.68 21.09 7.66
CA THR A 62 -26.82 22.00 7.48
C THR A 62 -28.13 21.27 7.74
N ASN A 63 -29.01 21.86 8.56
CA ASN A 63 -30.34 21.32 8.78
C ASN A 63 -31.21 21.52 7.52
N GLN A 64 -31.52 20.42 6.83
CA GLN A 64 -32.32 20.42 5.61
C GLN A 64 -33.15 19.15 5.50
N THR A 65 -34.28 19.25 4.81
CA THR A 65 -35.12 18.08 4.50
C THR A 65 -34.45 17.24 3.43
N VAL A 66 -34.20 15.96 3.73
CA VAL A 66 -33.64 15.00 2.79
C VAL A 66 -34.78 14.20 2.16
N TYR A 67 -35.00 14.39 0.87
CA TYR A 67 -35.93 13.57 0.09
C TYR A 67 -35.27 12.25 -0.28
N PHE A 68 -36.06 11.18 -0.24
CA PHE A 68 -35.59 9.83 -0.54
C PHE A 68 -36.71 9.00 -1.17
N ARG A 69 -36.30 7.95 -1.86
CA ARG A 69 -37.18 6.88 -2.33
C ARG A 69 -36.87 5.59 -1.59
N GLU A 70 -37.89 4.78 -1.38
CA GLU A 70 -37.72 3.41 -0.89
C GLU A 70 -37.54 2.48 -2.08
N ILE A 71 -36.51 1.65 -2.03
CA ILE A 71 -36.20 0.64 -3.05
C ILE A 71 -36.36 -0.72 -2.40
N ALA A 72 -37.12 -1.60 -3.06
CA ALA A 72 -37.19 -3.01 -2.72
C ALA A 72 -36.35 -3.80 -3.72
N LEU A 73 -35.52 -4.72 -3.21
CA LEU A 73 -34.77 -5.69 -4.00
C LEU A 73 -35.25 -7.09 -3.65
N GLU A 74 -35.80 -7.77 -4.63
CA GLU A 74 -36.14 -9.18 -4.52
C GLU A 74 -34.89 -10.07 -4.53
N ALA A 75 -35.06 -11.34 -4.19
CA ALA A 75 -33.97 -12.31 -4.16
C ALA A 75 -33.24 -12.39 -5.52
N GLY A 76 -31.95 -12.12 -5.52
CA GLY A 76 -31.11 -12.13 -6.72
C GLY A 76 -31.11 -10.82 -7.53
N GLU A 77 -31.95 -9.85 -7.19
CA GLU A 77 -31.95 -8.54 -7.86
C GLU A 77 -30.77 -7.67 -7.42
N GLU A 78 -30.41 -6.74 -8.30
CA GLU A 78 -29.36 -5.75 -8.04
C GLU A 78 -29.79 -4.36 -8.50
N TYR A 79 -29.33 -3.36 -7.75
CA TYR A 79 -29.50 -1.96 -8.06
C TYR A 79 -28.14 -1.30 -8.23
N SER A 80 -27.91 -0.68 -9.37
CA SER A 80 -26.64 -0.03 -9.69
C SER A 80 -26.80 1.45 -10.01
N PHE A 81 -25.82 2.23 -9.60
CA PHE A 81 -25.72 3.65 -9.92
C PHE A 81 -24.25 4.07 -9.94
N VAL A 82 -23.98 5.28 -10.45
CA VAL A 82 -22.62 5.80 -10.62
C VAL A 82 -22.50 7.11 -9.86
N GLU A 83 -21.42 7.25 -9.10
CA GLU A 83 -21.12 8.45 -8.32
C GLU A 83 -19.71 8.97 -8.58
N ASN A 84 -19.50 10.27 -8.47
CA ASN A 84 -18.19 10.88 -8.65
C ASN A 84 -17.46 10.96 -7.30
N LEU A 85 -16.42 10.15 -7.12
CA LEU A 85 -15.64 10.07 -5.88
C LEU A 85 -15.11 11.44 -5.41
N LYS A 86 -14.74 12.31 -6.36
CA LYS A 86 -14.17 13.64 -6.06
C LYS A 86 -15.16 14.64 -5.49
N GLU A 87 -16.46 14.35 -5.54
CA GLU A 87 -17.46 15.15 -4.83
C GLU A 87 -17.48 14.85 -3.32
N TYR A 88 -16.96 13.69 -2.92
CA TYR A 88 -16.94 13.22 -1.54
C TYR A 88 -15.58 13.41 -0.87
N LEU A 89 -14.49 13.17 -1.60
CA LEU A 89 -13.13 13.18 -1.09
C LEU A 89 -12.23 14.15 -1.85
N THR A 90 -11.37 14.84 -1.10
CA THR A 90 -10.37 15.75 -1.66
C THR A 90 -9.13 14.95 -2.08
N VAL A 91 -8.97 14.75 -3.40
CA VAL A 91 -7.81 14.05 -3.97
C VAL A 91 -6.77 15.09 -4.39
N ALA A 92 -5.97 15.56 -3.42
CA ALA A 92 -5.00 16.63 -3.65
C ALA A 92 -3.67 16.16 -4.27
N ASN A 93 -3.28 14.91 -4.02
CA ASN A 93 -1.94 14.41 -4.35
C ASN A 93 -2.01 13.27 -5.39
N PRO A 94 -1.02 13.15 -6.28
CA PRO A 94 -0.84 11.93 -7.06
C PRO A 94 -0.41 10.79 -6.14
N SER A 95 -1.17 9.69 -6.13
CA SER A 95 -0.84 8.51 -5.33
C SER A 95 -1.71 7.32 -5.72
N VAL A 96 -1.42 6.16 -5.14
CA VAL A 96 -2.33 5.01 -5.12
C VAL A 96 -3.19 5.10 -3.87
N TYR A 97 -4.50 4.99 -4.07
CA TYR A 97 -5.52 5.08 -3.04
C TYR A 97 -6.32 3.80 -2.96
N TYR A 98 -6.63 3.38 -1.74
CA TYR A 98 -7.54 2.28 -1.46
C TYR A 98 -8.88 2.86 -1.03
N VAL A 99 -9.90 2.64 -1.83
CA VAL A 99 -11.23 3.21 -1.64
C VAL A 99 -12.20 2.11 -1.23
N ASP A 100 -12.89 2.30 -0.12
CA ASP A 100 -14.08 1.54 0.23
C ASP A 100 -15.28 2.50 0.36
N LEU A 101 -16.47 1.94 0.24
CA LEU A 101 -17.73 2.68 0.34
C LEU A 101 -18.51 2.16 1.55
N ALA A 102 -19.04 3.08 2.33
CA ALA A 102 -20.05 2.82 3.34
C ALA A 102 -21.42 3.17 2.77
N PHE A 103 -22.33 2.21 2.75
CA PHE A 103 -23.73 2.37 2.37
C PHE A 103 -24.61 2.42 3.62
N TYR A 104 -25.57 3.35 3.63
CA TYR A 104 -26.48 3.62 4.74
C TYR A 104 -27.93 3.31 4.29
N PRO A 105 -28.45 2.11 4.59
CA PRO A 105 -29.80 1.70 4.16
C PRO A 105 -30.92 2.60 4.70
N GLU A 106 -30.71 3.25 5.84
CA GLU A 106 -31.68 4.12 6.51
C GLU A 106 -31.31 5.62 6.42
N LEU A 107 -30.48 5.98 5.44
CA LEU A 107 -29.82 7.29 5.29
C LEU A 107 -28.78 7.55 6.39
N TYR A 108 -27.95 8.57 6.21
CA TYR A 108 -26.85 8.91 7.11
C TYR A 108 -27.32 9.67 8.36
N ARG A 109 -27.13 9.08 9.54
CA ARG A 109 -27.23 9.69 10.88
C ARG A 109 -26.18 9.09 11.83
N PHE A 110 -25.99 9.74 12.98
CA PHE A 110 -24.90 9.50 13.93
C PHE A 110 -24.87 8.08 14.57
N ARG A 111 -25.86 7.21 14.34
CA ARG A 111 -25.96 5.88 14.97
C ARG A 111 -26.29 4.73 14.02
N ASP A 112 -26.13 4.93 12.71
CA ASP A 112 -26.76 4.01 11.76
C ASP A 112 -25.92 2.79 11.44
N GLU A 113 -26.63 1.68 11.25
CA GLU A 113 -26.10 0.47 10.63
C GLU A 113 -25.61 0.82 9.23
N ARG A 114 -24.34 0.48 8.96
CA ARG A 114 -23.69 0.73 7.69
C ARG A 114 -23.16 -0.57 7.11
N ILE A 115 -23.25 -0.70 5.81
CA ILE A 115 -22.70 -1.82 5.06
C ILE A 115 -21.46 -1.32 4.33
N VAL A 116 -20.33 -2.00 4.50
CA VAL A 116 -19.07 -1.62 3.86
C VAL A 116 -18.86 -2.48 2.62
N SER A 117 -18.48 -1.86 1.51
CA SER A 117 -18.18 -2.53 0.25
C SER A 117 -16.84 -3.26 0.29
N ASN A 118 -16.56 -4.01 -0.77
CA ASN A 118 -15.20 -4.38 -1.12
C ASN A 118 -14.34 -3.14 -1.40
N ARG A 119 -13.02 -3.33 -1.36
CA ARG A 119 -12.03 -2.26 -1.55
C ARG A 119 -11.54 -2.22 -2.99
N LEU A 120 -11.46 -1.01 -3.55
CA LEU A 120 -10.97 -0.73 -4.89
C LEU A 120 -9.63 0.01 -4.82
N THR A 121 -8.71 -0.32 -5.73
CA THR A 121 -7.43 0.38 -5.87
C THR A 121 -7.55 1.42 -6.98
N LEU A 122 -7.25 2.67 -6.66
CA LEU A 122 -7.30 3.82 -7.57
C LEU A 122 -5.91 4.43 -7.71
N GLU A 123 -5.39 4.50 -8.93
CA GLU A 123 -4.13 5.18 -9.24
C GLU A 123 -4.41 6.59 -9.78
N VAL A 124 -3.90 7.61 -9.08
CA VAL A 124 -4.00 9.02 -9.47
C VAL A 124 -2.61 9.51 -9.85
N ARG A 125 -2.47 9.98 -11.08
CA ARG A 125 -1.20 10.42 -11.69
C ARG A 125 -1.02 11.93 -11.58
N PRO A 126 0.20 12.46 -11.63
CA PRO A 126 0.42 13.91 -11.69
C PRO A 126 -0.21 14.51 -12.96
N SER A 127 -0.83 15.69 -12.82
CA SER A 127 -1.48 16.39 -13.93
C SER A 127 -0.46 16.70 -15.05
N PRO A 128 -0.84 16.56 -16.35
CA PRO A 128 0.10 16.70 -17.45
C PRO A 128 0.81 18.07 -17.51
N SER A 129 0.11 19.14 -17.11
CA SER A 129 0.67 20.49 -17.07
C SER A 129 1.69 20.71 -15.95
N ALA A 130 1.62 19.95 -14.85
CA ALA A 130 2.61 19.98 -13.77
C ALA A 130 3.90 19.24 -14.16
N ALA A 131 3.82 18.29 -15.11
CA ALA A 131 4.98 17.61 -15.67
C ALA A 131 5.80 18.47 -16.65
N SER A 132 5.20 19.53 -17.22
CA SER A 132 5.86 20.43 -18.19
C SER A 132 6.42 21.73 -17.60
N SER A 133 6.07 22.09 -16.36
CA SER A 133 6.49 23.36 -15.76
C SER A 133 7.61 23.13 -14.74
N SER A 134 8.84 23.09 -15.24
CA SER A 134 10.06 23.20 -14.45
C SER A 134 10.18 24.60 -13.84
N ALA A 135 9.51 24.83 -12.71
CA ALA A 135 9.82 25.92 -11.80
C ALA A 135 9.56 25.40 -10.39
N ILE A 136 10.63 25.33 -9.60
CA ILE A 136 10.64 24.86 -8.22
C ILE A 136 10.04 25.98 -7.33
N PRO A 137 9.02 25.67 -6.52
CA PRO A 137 8.94 26.23 -5.17
C PRO A 137 9.06 25.11 -4.14
N VAL A 138 9.88 25.40 -3.15
CA VAL A 138 10.21 24.57 -1.99
C VAL A 138 9.01 24.48 -1.03
N GLU A 139 8.90 23.33 -0.35
CA GLU A 139 8.05 22.99 0.81
C GLU A 139 6.57 22.61 0.59
N ALA A 140 6.32 21.30 0.43
CA ALA A 140 5.78 20.40 1.47
C ALA A 140 5.23 19.11 0.83
N GLY A 141 5.87 17.97 1.13
CA GLY A 141 5.27 16.64 0.96
C GLY A 141 5.32 16.00 -0.43
N THR A 142 6.40 16.20 -1.19
CA THR A 142 6.62 15.57 -2.50
C THR A 142 6.62 14.04 -2.42
N VAL A 143 5.78 13.42 -3.26
CA VAL A 143 6.01 12.11 -3.88
C VAL A 143 7.43 12.09 -4.42
N ARG A 144 8.35 11.55 -3.64
CA ARG A 144 9.55 10.97 -4.21
C ARG A 144 9.08 9.64 -4.78
N ILE A 145 9.30 9.43 -6.07
CA ILE A 145 9.65 8.09 -6.57
C ILE A 145 10.55 7.51 -5.47
N LEU A 146 10.20 6.35 -4.91
CA LEU A 146 11.05 5.68 -3.94
C LEU A 146 12.40 5.48 -4.63
N GLN A 147 13.28 6.45 -4.44
CA GLN A 147 14.59 6.53 -5.00
C GLN A 147 15.49 6.14 -3.85
N PRO A 148 16.40 5.20 -4.09
CA PRO A 148 17.30 4.80 -3.04
C PRO A 148 18.11 6.03 -2.60
N GLU A 149 18.01 6.38 -1.33
CA GLU A 149 18.80 7.47 -0.76
C GLU A 149 20.21 6.98 -0.46
N ALA A 150 21.19 7.89 -0.55
CA ALA A 150 22.56 7.64 -0.11
C ALA A 150 22.65 7.70 1.44
N ILE A 151 22.00 6.75 2.10
CA ILE A 151 21.99 6.59 3.56
C ILE A 151 23.03 5.53 4.00
N PRO A 152 23.56 5.61 5.23
CA PRO A 152 24.58 4.67 5.68
C PRO A 152 24.05 3.23 5.84
N PRO A 153 24.92 2.20 5.84
CA PRO A 153 24.52 0.79 5.79
C PRO A 153 23.64 0.32 6.95
N ASP A 154 23.86 0.85 8.15
CA ASP A 154 23.03 0.62 9.33
C ASP A 154 21.59 1.08 9.13
N GLN A 155 21.42 2.31 8.64
CA GLN A 155 20.09 2.87 8.36
C GLN A 155 19.38 2.13 7.22
N VAL A 156 20.12 1.62 6.23
CA VAL A 156 19.55 0.76 5.19
C VAL A 156 18.93 -0.48 5.81
N VAL A 157 19.66 -1.18 6.67
CA VAL A 157 19.18 -2.40 7.32
C VAL A 157 18.02 -2.10 8.26
N GLU A 158 18.11 -1.04 9.06
CA GLU A 158 17.02 -0.58 9.93
C GLU A 158 15.73 -0.32 9.14
N ARG A 159 15.80 0.48 8.07
CA ARG A 159 14.64 0.77 7.22
C ARG A 159 14.08 -0.49 6.57
N THR A 160 14.95 -1.43 6.18
CA THR A 160 14.54 -2.70 5.56
C THR A 160 13.76 -3.56 6.56
N ILE A 161 14.24 -3.69 7.81
CA ILE A 161 13.56 -4.45 8.87
C ILE A 161 12.23 -3.77 9.26
N VAL A 162 12.22 -2.44 9.42
CA VAL A 162 11.00 -1.68 9.73
C VAL A 162 9.97 -1.78 8.59
N ALA A 163 10.42 -1.77 7.33
CA ALA A 163 9.56 -1.99 6.18
C ALA A 163 8.92 -3.38 6.22
N ARG A 164 9.65 -4.42 6.63
CA ARG A 164 9.09 -5.76 6.84
C ARG A 164 8.07 -5.81 7.97
N GLN A 165 8.34 -5.20 9.12
CA GLN A 165 7.40 -5.12 10.24
C GLN A 165 6.07 -4.45 9.84
N LYS A 166 6.13 -3.46 8.96
CA LYS A 166 4.95 -2.73 8.44
C LYS A 166 4.37 -3.32 7.16
N SER A 167 4.88 -4.47 6.69
CA SER A 167 4.47 -5.13 5.43
C SER A 167 4.60 -4.24 4.18
N LEU A 168 5.56 -3.31 4.17
CA LEU A 168 5.85 -2.38 3.08
C LEU A 168 6.85 -2.98 2.10
N TRP A 169 6.37 -3.83 1.19
CA TRP A 169 7.21 -4.55 0.23
C TRP A 169 8.00 -3.67 -0.74
N ASP A 170 7.43 -2.55 -1.18
CA ASP A 170 8.14 -1.63 -2.10
C ASP A 170 9.35 -0.97 -1.44
N GLN A 171 9.23 -0.62 -0.16
CA GLN A 171 10.34 -0.07 0.63
C GLN A 171 11.38 -1.14 1.01
N TYR A 172 10.93 -2.38 1.21
CA TYR A 172 11.81 -3.52 1.44
C TYR A 172 12.67 -3.80 0.20
N PHE A 173 12.06 -3.85 -0.99
CA PHE A 173 12.79 -4.11 -2.24
C PHE A 173 13.69 -2.94 -2.67
N LEU A 174 13.45 -1.71 -2.17
CA LEU A 174 14.21 -0.52 -2.55
C LEU A 174 15.72 -0.65 -2.28
N TYR A 175 16.08 -1.28 -1.17
CA TYR A 175 17.48 -1.47 -0.76
C TYR A 175 17.95 -2.91 -0.91
N MET A 176 17.17 -3.77 -1.57
CA MET A 176 17.53 -5.16 -1.81
C MET A 176 17.98 -5.36 -3.25
N ASP A 177 19.14 -6.00 -3.39
CA ASP A 177 19.61 -6.48 -4.68
C ASP A 177 18.99 -7.84 -4.98
N VAL A 178 17.77 -7.80 -5.52
CA VAL A 178 16.96 -9.01 -5.77
C VAL A 178 17.64 -9.96 -6.77
N GLU A 179 18.40 -9.42 -7.72
CA GLU A 179 19.19 -10.21 -8.67
C GLU A 179 20.26 -11.02 -7.93
N ALA A 180 21.04 -10.37 -7.06
CA ALA A 180 22.05 -11.07 -6.25
C ALA A 180 21.42 -12.12 -5.32
N MET A 181 20.23 -11.84 -4.78
CA MET A 181 19.48 -12.78 -3.94
C MET A 181 19.03 -14.02 -4.72
N LEU A 182 18.50 -13.83 -5.94
CA LEU A 182 18.13 -14.93 -6.84
C LEU A 182 19.35 -15.81 -7.19
N GLU A 183 20.53 -15.21 -7.38
CA GLU A 183 21.76 -15.94 -7.71
C GLU A 183 22.33 -16.77 -6.54
N ARG A 184 21.80 -16.66 -5.31
CA ARG A 184 22.31 -17.44 -4.15
C ARG A 184 22.09 -18.94 -4.35
N THR A 185 20.98 -19.34 -4.95
CA THR A 185 20.68 -20.76 -5.18
C THR A 185 21.34 -21.24 -6.47
N PRO A 186 22.19 -22.29 -6.46
CA PRO A 186 22.92 -22.74 -7.65
C PRO A 186 22.04 -23.12 -8.84
N VAL A 187 20.82 -23.59 -8.58
CA VAL A 187 19.81 -23.94 -9.60
C VAL A 187 19.24 -22.68 -10.26
N GLN A 188 18.85 -21.68 -9.47
CA GLN A 188 18.32 -20.40 -9.97
C GLN A 188 19.40 -19.61 -10.71
N LYS A 189 20.63 -19.59 -10.20
CA LYS A 189 21.79 -18.96 -10.84
C LYS A 189 22.06 -19.49 -12.27
N ARG A 190 22.02 -20.81 -12.47
CA ARG A 190 22.22 -21.40 -13.80
C ARG A 190 21.11 -21.01 -14.76
N ARG A 191 19.85 -21.05 -14.29
CA ARG A 191 18.68 -20.64 -15.08
C ARG A 191 18.73 -19.17 -15.46
N TYR A 192 19.03 -18.29 -14.51
CA TYR A 192 19.13 -16.85 -14.73
C TYR A 192 20.21 -16.49 -15.77
N ARG A 193 21.37 -17.16 -15.71
CA ARG A 193 22.46 -16.92 -16.66
C ARG A 193 22.18 -17.43 -18.07
N ALA A 194 21.44 -18.54 -18.19
CA ALA A 194 21.05 -19.12 -19.47
C ALA A 194 19.84 -18.40 -20.12
N ALA A 195 19.08 -17.63 -19.35
CA ALA A 195 17.88 -16.93 -19.79
C ALA A 195 18.19 -15.67 -20.63
N SER A 196 17.28 -15.37 -21.54
CA SER A 196 17.22 -14.12 -22.31
C SER A 196 16.87 -12.91 -21.43
N ALA A 197 17.06 -11.68 -21.93
CA ALA A 197 16.80 -10.46 -21.15
C ALA A 197 15.35 -10.38 -20.62
N ASP A 198 14.37 -10.67 -21.48
CA ASP A 198 12.95 -10.67 -21.12
C ASP A 198 12.60 -11.77 -20.10
N GLU A 199 13.25 -12.94 -20.21
CA GLU A 199 13.07 -14.02 -19.24
C GLU A 199 13.68 -13.69 -17.89
N ARG A 200 14.81 -12.97 -17.85
CA ARG A 200 15.44 -12.51 -16.60
C ARG A 200 14.54 -11.55 -15.84
N GLU A 201 13.89 -10.61 -16.53
CA GLU A 201 12.95 -9.68 -15.92
C GLU A 201 11.76 -10.42 -15.30
N ARG A 202 11.16 -11.36 -16.05
CA ARG A 202 10.08 -12.22 -15.53
C ARG A 202 10.51 -13.07 -14.34
N MET A 203 11.75 -13.58 -14.34
CA MET A 203 12.29 -14.35 -13.22
C MET A 203 12.46 -13.50 -11.95
N ILE A 204 12.90 -12.24 -12.09
CA ILE A 204 13.01 -11.31 -10.96
C ILE A 204 11.63 -10.98 -10.39
N ASP A 205 10.65 -10.72 -11.24
CA ASP A 205 9.29 -10.39 -10.79
C ASP A 205 8.59 -11.60 -10.14
N ALA A 206 8.78 -12.79 -10.70
CA ALA A 206 8.31 -14.03 -10.08
C ALA A 206 8.96 -14.24 -8.70
N TYR A 207 10.27 -14.00 -8.57
CA TYR A 207 10.98 -14.14 -7.30
C TYR A 207 10.51 -13.11 -6.25
N LYS A 208 10.24 -11.85 -6.65
CA LYS A 208 9.62 -10.86 -5.77
C LYS A 208 8.24 -11.34 -5.28
N SER A 209 7.41 -11.84 -6.20
CA SER A 209 6.09 -12.39 -5.86
C SER A 209 6.20 -13.59 -4.90
N ASP A 210 7.16 -14.48 -5.12
CA ASP A 210 7.39 -15.65 -4.26
C ASP A 210 7.87 -15.24 -2.85
N LEU A 211 8.74 -14.22 -2.74
CA LEU A 211 9.12 -13.61 -1.46
C LEU A 211 7.91 -12.98 -0.76
N MET A 212 7.06 -12.26 -1.50
CA MET A 212 5.85 -11.64 -0.96
C MET A 212 4.83 -12.65 -0.42
N GLN A 213 4.75 -13.82 -1.06
CA GLN A 213 3.88 -14.92 -0.66
C GLN A 213 4.53 -15.86 0.37
N SER A 214 5.73 -15.54 0.86
CA SER A 214 6.53 -16.36 1.79
C SER A 214 6.73 -17.81 1.31
N ARG A 215 6.80 -18.03 -0.01
CA ARG A 215 6.94 -19.36 -0.62
C ARG A 215 8.39 -19.86 -0.67
N ILE A 216 9.35 -18.97 -0.45
CA ILE A 216 10.80 -19.19 -0.53
C ILE A 216 11.50 -18.52 0.65
N ASP A 217 12.69 -19.04 1.01
CA ASP A 217 13.60 -18.59 2.09
C ASP A 217 12.95 -17.70 3.17
N GLY A 218 12.30 -18.34 4.14
CA GLY A 218 11.53 -17.67 5.18
C GLY A 218 12.34 -16.79 6.13
N ASP A 219 13.66 -16.97 6.22
CA ASP A 219 14.49 -16.24 7.19
C ASP A 219 14.73 -14.77 6.82
N ILE A 220 14.97 -14.41 5.55
CA ILE A 220 15.16 -12.99 5.15
C ILE A 220 13.86 -12.18 5.16
N VAL A 221 12.74 -12.89 5.09
CA VAL A 221 11.38 -12.34 5.05
C VAL A 221 10.72 -12.34 6.43
N ALA A 222 11.31 -13.08 7.38
CA ALA A 222 10.83 -13.22 8.74
C ALA A 222 10.65 -11.83 9.38
N VAL A 223 9.56 -11.68 10.12
CA VAL A 223 9.22 -10.41 10.74
C VAL A 223 9.64 -10.48 12.21
N PRO A 224 10.75 -9.83 12.61
CA PRO A 224 11.14 -9.79 14.01
C PRO A 224 10.20 -8.87 14.79
N GLU A 225 9.94 -9.19 16.06
CA GLU A 225 9.20 -8.30 16.96
C GLU A 225 10.08 -7.10 17.36
N ARG A 226 11.35 -7.36 17.61
CA ARG A 226 12.35 -6.34 17.93
C ARG A 226 13.71 -6.72 17.32
N PHE A 227 14.54 -5.71 17.10
CA PHE A 227 15.89 -5.88 16.59
C PHE A 227 16.84 -4.88 17.23
N GLN A 228 18.14 -5.18 17.23
CA GLN A 228 19.20 -4.32 17.73
C GLN A 228 20.43 -4.44 16.83
N ILE A 229 20.91 -3.30 16.34
CA ILE A 229 22.17 -3.25 15.57
C ILE A 229 23.33 -3.32 16.55
N GLU A 230 24.13 -4.37 16.46
CA GLU A 230 25.30 -4.61 17.33
C GLU A 230 26.55 -3.95 16.76
N LYS A 231 26.78 -4.12 15.46
CA LYS A 231 28.02 -3.69 14.83
C LYS A 231 27.83 -3.37 13.36
N THR A 232 28.33 -2.22 12.95
CA THR A 232 28.36 -1.80 11.55
C THR A 232 29.80 -1.57 11.13
N VAL A 233 30.23 -2.24 10.06
CA VAL A 233 31.57 -2.10 9.47
C VAL A 233 31.39 -1.83 7.99
N TYR A 234 31.95 -0.75 7.46
CA TYR A 234 31.86 -0.47 6.03
C TYR A 234 33.09 0.28 5.52
N SER A 235 33.41 0.04 4.26
CA SER A 235 34.39 0.72 3.44
C SER A 235 33.69 1.67 2.47
N GLN A 236 34.39 2.17 1.47
CA GLN A 236 33.78 3.01 0.43
C GLN A 236 32.81 2.24 -0.48
N THR A 237 32.95 0.92 -0.59
CA THR A 237 32.23 0.09 -1.57
C THR A 237 31.48 -1.09 -0.95
N GLU A 238 31.87 -1.57 0.23
CA GLU A 238 31.27 -2.75 0.88
C GLU A 238 30.98 -2.49 2.35
N GLY A 239 29.94 -3.12 2.87
CA GLY A 239 29.50 -2.98 4.25
C GLY A 239 28.97 -4.30 4.81
N SER A 240 29.10 -4.46 6.12
CA SER A 240 28.52 -5.54 6.90
C SER A 240 27.88 -4.98 8.15
N VAL A 241 26.62 -5.35 8.39
CA VAL A 241 25.85 -4.93 9.56
C VAL A 241 25.40 -6.18 10.31
N LEU A 242 25.79 -6.27 11.57
CA LEU A 242 25.40 -7.32 12.50
C LEU A 242 24.20 -6.84 13.30
N VAL A 243 23.11 -7.59 13.24
CA VAL A 243 21.84 -7.30 13.90
C VAL A 243 21.39 -8.52 14.69
N ILE A 244 20.98 -8.31 15.94
CA ILE A 244 20.28 -9.32 16.71
C ILE A 244 18.79 -9.09 16.53
N GLU A 245 18.07 -10.14 16.15
CA GLU A 245 16.63 -10.12 15.89
C GLU A 245 15.93 -11.12 16.81
N TRP A 246 14.80 -10.70 17.40
CA TRP A 246 13.97 -11.53 18.27
C TRP A 246 12.63 -11.80 17.61
N PHE A 247 12.25 -13.07 17.56
CA PHE A 247 11.01 -13.55 16.96
C PHE A 247 10.12 -14.17 18.05
N ASN A 248 8.85 -13.79 18.08
CA ASN A 248 7.91 -14.26 19.09
C ASN A 248 7.13 -15.47 18.59
N ASN A 249 7.34 -16.61 19.23
CA ASN A 249 6.68 -17.88 18.91
C ASN A 249 5.53 -18.21 19.87
N ARG A 250 4.85 -17.18 20.42
CA ARG A 250 3.74 -17.25 21.40
C ARG A 250 4.14 -17.74 22.79
N THR A 251 5.11 -18.66 22.91
CA THR A 251 5.55 -19.28 24.17
C THR A 251 6.99 -18.96 24.56
N TYR A 252 7.84 -18.56 23.61
CA TYR A 252 9.24 -18.18 23.83
C TYR A 252 9.69 -17.18 22.74
N TYR A 253 10.80 -16.50 22.98
CA TYR A 253 11.47 -15.66 21.99
C TYR A 253 12.62 -16.41 21.36
N GLU A 254 12.60 -16.56 20.03
CA GLU A 254 13.74 -17.06 19.29
C GLU A 254 14.70 -15.91 18.98
N LYS A 255 15.96 -16.05 19.37
CA LYS A 255 16.99 -15.04 19.15
C LYS A 255 17.90 -15.47 18.02
N LYS A 256 17.98 -14.69 16.95
CA LYS A 256 18.85 -14.94 15.79
C LYS A 256 19.78 -13.76 15.56
N SER A 257 21.00 -14.06 15.11
CA SER A 257 21.99 -13.07 14.68
C SER A 257 22.03 -13.04 13.16
N TYR A 258 21.72 -11.89 12.59
CA TYR A 258 21.77 -11.62 11.16
C TYR A 258 23.00 -10.78 10.85
N THR A 259 23.80 -11.23 9.89
CA THR A 259 24.84 -10.39 9.26
C THR A 259 24.40 -10.05 7.86
N TYR A 260 23.98 -8.81 7.65
CA TYR A 260 23.63 -8.27 6.34
C TYR A 260 24.88 -7.77 5.63
N ARG A 261 25.08 -8.19 4.38
CA ARG A 261 26.18 -7.73 3.52
C ARG A 261 25.63 -6.74 2.51
N LEU A 262 26.21 -5.55 2.50
CA LEU A 262 25.81 -4.44 1.66
C LEU A 262 26.93 -4.07 0.69
N ARG A 263 26.53 -3.62 -0.50
CA ARG A 263 27.44 -3.06 -1.50
C ARG A 263 26.95 -1.69 -1.93
N ARG A 264 27.88 -0.78 -2.21
CA ARG A 264 27.55 0.56 -2.70
C ARG A 264 27.58 0.57 -4.22
N ARG A 265 26.46 0.92 -4.85
CA ARG A 265 26.32 1.11 -6.31
C ARG A 265 25.66 2.46 -6.57
N GLU A 266 26.24 3.25 -7.47
CA GLU A 266 25.70 4.58 -7.84
C GLU A 266 25.43 5.50 -6.64
N GLY A 267 26.24 5.38 -5.59
CA GLY A 267 26.11 6.18 -4.36
C GLY A 267 25.17 5.59 -3.30
N VAL A 268 24.43 4.52 -3.61
CA VAL A 268 23.40 3.88 -2.79
C VAL A 268 23.91 2.55 -2.23
N TRP A 269 23.60 2.27 -0.97
CA TRP A 269 23.87 0.97 -0.35
C TRP A 269 22.73 -0.01 -0.58
N GLN A 270 23.05 -1.22 -1.03
CA GLN A 270 22.09 -2.29 -1.30
C GLN A 270 22.53 -3.58 -0.62
N ILE A 271 21.58 -4.27 0.02
CA ILE A 271 21.77 -5.59 0.64
C ILE A 271 21.80 -6.62 -0.49
N TYR A 272 22.92 -7.32 -0.64
CA TYR A 272 23.10 -8.32 -1.68
C TYR A 272 23.22 -9.74 -1.13
N ASP A 273 23.50 -9.88 0.17
CA ASP A 273 23.61 -11.18 0.84
C ASP A 273 23.34 -11.02 2.34
N TYR A 274 23.01 -12.12 3.01
CA TYR A 274 22.78 -12.18 4.46
C TYR A 274 23.17 -13.55 5.01
N THR A 275 23.65 -13.60 6.25
CA THR A 275 23.89 -14.87 6.96
C THR A 275 23.20 -14.87 8.30
N VAL A 276 22.53 -15.97 8.63
CA VAL A 276 21.77 -16.12 9.87
C VAL A 276 22.45 -17.15 10.76
N VAL A 277 22.61 -16.82 12.04
CA VAL A 277 23.11 -17.72 13.08
C VAL A 277 22.07 -17.76 14.20
N ASN A 278 21.54 -18.95 14.51
CA ASN A 278 20.61 -19.10 15.63
C ASN A 278 21.38 -18.98 16.96
N LEU A 279 20.97 -18.05 17.83
CA LEU A 279 21.59 -17.81 19.13
C LEU A 279 20.85 -18.52 20.28
N GLY A 280 19.72 -19.19 19.99
CA GLY A 280 18.92 -19.95 20.96
C GLY A 280 17.55 -19.33 21.25
N THR A 281 16.93 -19.81 22.31
CA THR A 281 15.59 -19.40 22.76
C THR A 281 15.65 -18.78 24.15
N GLU A 282 14.89 -17.72 24.39
CA GLU A 282 14.71 -17.03 25.67
C GLU A 282 13.26 -17.12 26.16
#